data_AF-A0A530Y5B1-F1
#
_entry.id   AF-A0A530Y5B1-F1
#
_cell.length_a   1.000
_cell.length_b   1.000
_cell.length_c   1.000
_cell.angle_alpha   90.00
_cell.angle_beta   90.00
_cell.angle_gamma   90.00
#
_symmetry.space_group_name_H-M   'P 1'
#
loop_
_entity.id
_entity.type
_entity.pdbx_description
1 polymer ?
#
loop_
_entity_poly.entity_id
_entity_poly.type
_entity_poly.pdbx_seq_one_letter_code
_entity_poly.pdbx_strand_id
1 'polypeptide(L)'
;QLDRVKVLVFAGNHGVTAQGVSAFPSEVTVQMVANFAGGGAAINQLARIAGTELDVIPLDLDYPTGDFTQVPAMDGEAFLAAVSAGYAAVTKELDLVCFGEMGIGNTTPAAAISAALFGGGAEKWTGRGTGVDDAGLVRKITAIEAGLKRHAEDLADPLMV
;
A
#
# COMPACT_ATOMS: atom_id res chain seq x y z
N GLN A 1 -29.05 -5.08 -11.06
CA GLN A 1 -28.49 -6.08 -10.15
C GLN A 1 -27.00 -6.16 -10.44
N LEU A 2 -26.16 -6.35 -9.43
CA LEU A 2 -24.72 -6.57 -9.63
C LEU A 2 -24.48 -8.07 -9.45
N ASP A 3 -23.98 -8.74 -10.47
CA ASP A 3 -23.83 -10.20 -10.48
C ASP A 3 -22.35 -10.62 -10.42
N ARG A 4 -21.43 -9.77 -10.90
CA ARG A 4 -19.98 -10.01 -10.94
C ARG A 4 -19.25 -8.95 -10.10
N VAL A 5 -19.23 -9.16 -8.79
CA VAL A 5 -18.55 -8.29 -7.82
C VAL A 5 -17.27 -8.93 -7.32
N LYS A 6 -16.15 -8.19 -7.37
CA LYS A 6 -14.83 -8.71 -6.98
C LYS A 6 -14.11 -7.77 -6.03
N VAL A 7 -13.54 -8.33 -4.96
CA VAL A 7 -12.58 -7.66 -4.08
C VAL A 7 -11.18 -8.00 -4.57
N LEU A 8 -10.39 -6.97 -4.89
CA LEU A 8 -9.00 -7.10 -5.31
C LEU A 8 -8.10 -6.54 -4.20
N VAL A 9 -7.24 -7.39 -3.62
CA VAL A 9 -6.26 -6.97 -2.62
C VAL A 9 -4.86 -7.05 -3.23
N PHE A 10 -4.18 -5.91 -3.34
CA PHE A 10 -2.79 -5.87 -3.80
C PHE A 10 -1.84 -5.90 -2.60
N ALA A 11 -0.93 -6.87 -2.58
CA ALA A 11 0.00 -7.04 -1.47
C ALA A 11 1.43 -6.66 -1.87
N GLY A 12 2.11 -5.83 -1.08
CA GLY A 12 3.48 -5.37 -1.39
C GLY A 12 4.27 -5.02 -0.13
N ASN A 13 5.60 -5.08 -0.22
CA ASN A 13 6.49 -4.71 0.88
C ASN A 13 7.18 -3.36 0.65
N HIS A 14 7.47 -2.66 1.76
CA HIS A 14 7.95 -1.28 1.74
C HIS A 14 9.31 -1.11 2.41
N GLY A 15 10.30 -0.55 1.71
CA GLY A 15 11.65 -0.35 2.26
C GLY A 15 11.69 0.58 3.48
N VAL A 16 10.81 1.58 3.52
CA VAL A 16 10.69 2.52 4.66
C VAL A 16 10.35 1.81 5.98
N THR A 17 9.82 0.58 5.93
CA THR A 17 9.50 -0.22 7.11
C THR A 17 10.72 -0.48 8.01
N ALA A 18 11.93 -0.52 7.43
CA ALA A 18 13.18 -0.64 8.18
C ALA A 18 13.41 0.50 9.19
N GLN A 19 12.71 1.64 9.03
CA GLN A 19 12.78 2.77 9.97
C GLN A 19 11.85 2.64 11.19
N GLY A 20 11.15 1.51 11.34
CA GLY A 20 10.26 1.29 12.50
C GLY A 20 8.99 2.14 12.45
N VAL A 21 8.46 2.37 11.24
CA VAL A 21 7.21 3.11 10.98
C VAL A 21 5.93 2.26 11.19
N SER A 22 6.08 1.00 11.58
CA SER A 22 4.99 0.06 11.87
C SER A 22 5.23 -0.63 13.21
N ALA A 23 4.16 -1.06 13.89
CA ALA A 23 4.21 -1.88 15.09
C ALA A 23 4.58 -3.36 14.80
N PHE A 24 4.48 -3.78 13.54
CA PHE A 24 4.76 -5.14 13.08
C PHE A 24 5.96 -5.17 12.14
N PRO A 25 6.72 -6.28 12.10
CA PRO A 25 7.84 -6.45 11.19
C PRO A 25 7.35 -6.83 9.78
N SER A 26 8.20 -6.66 8.76
CA SER A 26 7.84 -6.81 7.34
C SER A 26 7.32 -8.21 6.96
N GLU A 27 7.77 -9.25 7.67
CA GLU A 27 7.38 -10.65 7.40
C GLU A 27 5.87 -10.88 7.61
N VAL A 28 5.20 -10.01 8.37
CA VAL A 28 3.75 -10.10 8.59
C VAL A 28 2.96 -9.91 7.29
N THR A 29 3.50 -9.20 6.29
CA THR A 29 2.84 -9.10 4.96
C THR A 29 2.66 -10.49 4.36
N VAL A 30 3.72 -11.30 4.31
CA VAL A 30 3.69 -12.66 3.74
C VAL A 30 2.77 -13.57 4.56
N GLN A 31 2.80 -13.46 5.88
CA GLN A 31 1.91 -14.22 6.77
C GLN A 31 0.44 -13.90 6.52
N MET A 32 0.10 -12.62 6.31
CA MET A 32 -1.27 -12.21 6.01
C MET A 32 -1.70 -12.66 4.61
N VAL A 33 -0.81 -12.65 3.63
CA VAL A 33 -1.09 -13.21 2.29
C VAL A 33 -1.40 -14.71 2.39
N ALA A 34 -0.64 -15.46 3.16
CA ALA A 34 -0.95 -16.86 3.46
C ALA A 34 -2.29 -17.01 4.21
N ASN A 35 -2.60 -16.09 5.13
CA ASN A 35 -3.88 -16.08 5.84
C ASN A 35 -5.07 -15.81 4.91
N PHE A 36 -4.93 -14.90 3.94
CA PHE A 36 -5.95 -14.67 2.91
C PHE A 36 -6.17 -15.92 2.06
N ALA A 37 -5.10 -16.58 1.62
CA ALA A 37 -5.18 -17.83 0.85
C ALA A 37 -5.84 -18.96 1.66
N GLY A 38 -5.57 -19.03 2.96
CA GLY A 38 -6.21 -19.97 3.89
C GLY A 38 -7.66 -19.61 4.26
N GLY A 39 -8.19 -18.47 3.79
CA GLY A 39 -9.55 -18.04 4.10
C GLY A 39 -9.74 -17.51 5.52
N GLY A 40 -8.67 -17.18 6.24
CA GLY A 40 -8.71 -16.87 7.68
C GLY A 40 -8.82 -15.37 8.01
N ALA A 41 -8.71 -14.47 7.02
CA ALA A 41 -8.77 -13.04 7.29
C ALA A 41 -10.22 -12.52 7.34
N ALA A 42 -10.40 -11.34 7.96
CA ALA A 42 -11.70 -10.69 8.06
C ALA A 42 -12.34 -10.44 6.68
N ILE A 43 -11.54 -9.99 5.70
CA ILE A 43 -12.03 -9.74 4.34
C ILE A 43 -12.54 -11.02 3.65
N ASN A 44 -11.97 -12.19 3.95
CA ASN A 44 -12.52 -13.45 3.43
C ASN A 44 -13.95 -13.70 3.93
N GLN A 45 -14.23 -13.37 5.19
CA GLN A 45 -15.57 -13.54 5.77
C GLN A 45 -16.55 -12.51 5.20
N LEU A 46 -16.12 -11.25 5.07
CA LEU A 46 -16.93 -10.20 4.47
C LEU A 46 -17.27 -10.51 3.01
N ALA A 47 -16.29 -10.97 2.23
CA ALA A 47 -16.50 -11.38 0.84
C ALA A 47 -17.50 -12.54 0.74
N ARG A 48 -17.38 -13.55 1.63
CA ARG A 48 -18.36 -14.66 1.70
C ARG A 48 -19.77 -14.19 2.04
N ILE A 49 -19.93 -13.32 3.02
CA ILE A 49 -21.24 -12.77 3.42
C ILE A 49 -21.84 -11.95 2.28
N ALA A 50 -21.01 -11.19 1.57
CA ALA A 50 -21.43 -10.36 0.44
C ALA A 50 -21.63 -11.17 -0.86
N GLY A 51 -21.26 -12.46 -0.89
CA GLY A 51 -21.34 -13.29 -2.10
C GLY A 51 -20.37 -12.85 -3.20
N THR A 52 -19.23 -12.25 -2.84
CA THR A 52 -18.26 -11.68 -3.78
C THR A 52 -16.99 -12.50 -3.84
N GLU A 53 -16.32 -12.51 -4.99
CA GLU A 53 -15.00 -13.11 -5.12
C GLU A 53 -13.93 -12.25 -4.44
N LEU A 54 -12.93 -12.89 -3.82
CA LEU A 54 -11.75 -12.22 -3.28
C LEU A 54 -10.52 -12.75 -3.99
N ASP A 55 -9.72 -11.84 -4.53
CA ASP A 55 -8.46 -12.13 -5.20
C ASP A 55 -7.34 -11.33 -4.53
N VAL A 56 -6.23 -12.01 -4.23
CA VAL A 56 -5.08 -11.41 -3.56
C VAL A 56 -3.89 -11.51 -4.50
N ILE A 57 -3.41 -10.36 -4.93
CA ILE A 57 -2.40 -10.20 -5.98
C ILE A 57 -1.10 -9.75 -5.31
N PRO A 58 -0.13 -10.65 -5.09
CA PRO A 58 1.18 -10.29 -4.57
C PRO A 58 1.99 -9.54 -5.65
N LEU A 59 2.46 -8.35 -5.30
CA LEU A 59 3.38 -7.52 -6.07
C LEU A 59 4.80 -7.76 -5.54
N ASP A 60 5.42 -8.83 -6.01
CA ASP A 60 6.78 -9.29 -5.70
C ASP A 60 7.21 -9.12 -4.23
N LEU A 61 6.66 -9.97 -3.35
CA LEU A 61 6.84 -9.83 -1.90
C LEU A 61 8.27 -10.07 -1.42
N ASP A 62 9.10 -10.77 -2.20
CA ASP A 62 10.50 -11.04 -1.85
C ASP A 62 11.39 -9.80 -2.07
N TYR A 63 10.95 -8.85 -2.89
CA TYR A 63 11.68 -7.64 -3.22
C TYR A 63 10.87 -6.40 -2.79
N PRO A 64 11.08 -5.89 -1.57
CA PRO A 64 10.41 -4.66 -1.13
C PRO A 64 10.78 -3.49 -2.04
N THR A 65 9.85 -2.54 -2.16
CA THR A 65 10.15 -1.23 -2.75
C THR A 65 11.32 -0.56 -2.03
N GLY A 66 12.01 0.35 -2.71
CA GLY A 66 13.04 1.19 -2.10
C GLY A 66 12.50 2.00 -0.92
N ASP A 67 13.37 2.30 0.03
CA ASP A 67 13.07 3.30 1.05
C ASP A 67 13.02 4.68 0.38
N PHE A 68 11.80 5.20 0.19
CA PHE A 68 11.55 6.45 -0.53
C PHE A 68 12.25 7.66 0.10
N THR A 69 12.76 7.56 1.34
CA THR A 69 13.56 8.62 1.96
C THR A 69 15.01 8.64 1.49
N GLN A 70 15.50 7.53 0.92
CA GLN A 70 16.90 7.32 0.53
C GLN A 70 17.07 7.11 -0.98
N VAL A 71 16.13 6.44 -1.62
CA VAL A 71 16.12 6.09 -3.05
C VAL A 71 14.68 6.19 -3.59
N PRO A 72 14.43 6.17 -4.91
CA PRO A 72 13.08 5.98 -5.43
C PRO A 72 12.46 4.66 -4.90
N ALA A 73 11.15 4.65 -4.65
CA ALA A 73 10.46 3.44 -4.21
C ALA A 73 10.46 2.35 -5.30
N MET A 74 10.35 2.76 -6.56
CA MET A 74 10.42 1.91 -7.75
C MET A 74 11.21 2.64 -8.83
N ASP A 75 11.82 1.88 -9.73
CA ASP A 75 12.19 2.41 -11.04
C ASP A 75 11.00 2.36 -12.00
N GLY A 76 11.17 2.89 -13.22
CA GLY A 76 10.09 2.95 -14.21
C GLY A 76 9.58 1.57 -14.64
N GLU A 77 10.44 0.55 -14.67
CA GLU A 77 10.05 -0.80 -15.08
C GLU A 77 9.20 -1.46 -13.99
N ALA A 78 9.64 -1.40 -12.73
CA ALA A 78 8.89 -1.89 -11.57
C ALA A 78 7.54 -1.16 -11.41
N PHE A 79 7.51 0.16 -11.61
CA PHE A 79 6.28 0.95 -11.59
C PHE A 79 5.29 0.48 -12.68
N LEU A 80 5.75 0.37 -13.93
CA LEU A 80 4.91 -0.08 -15.04
C LEU A 80 4.42 -1.52 -14.85
N ALA A 81 5.25 -2.40 -14.28
CA ALA A 81 4.83 -3.75 -13.93
C ALA A 81 3.71 -3.76 -12.88
N ALA A 82 3.82 -2.96 -11.81
CA ALA A 82 2.79 -2.83 -10.78
C ALA A 82 1.47 -2.25 -11.34
N VAL A 83 1.56 -1.20 -12.16
CA VAL A 83 0.40 -0.60 -12.85
C VAL A 83 -0.26 -1.62 -13.78
N SER A 84 0.54 -2.38 -14.53
CA SER A 84 0.04 -3.41 -15.46
C SER A 84 -0.67 -4.54 -14.73
N ALA A 85 -0.17 -4.96 -13.56
CA ALA A 85 -0.83 -5.94 -12.71
C ALA A 85 -2.21 -5.46 -12.25
N GLY A 86 -2.31 -4.19 -11.81
CA GLY A 86 -3.58 -3.57 -11.45
C GLY A 86 -4.56 -3.47 -12.62
N TYR A 87 -4.07 -3.03 -13.79
CA TYR A 87 -4.86 -2.92 -15.01
C TYR A 87 -5.40 -4.29 -15.46
N ALA A 88 -4.56 -5.33 -15.46
CA ALA A 88 -4.96 -6.67 -15.89
C ALA A 88 -5.95 -7.35 -14.94
N ALA A 89 -5.97 -6.96 -13.65
CA ALA A 89 -6.86 -7.52 -12.65
C ALA A 89 -8.34 -7.11 -12.84
N VAL A 90 -8.60 -6.02 -13.57
CA VAL A 90 -9.94 -5.49 -13.83
C VAL A 90 -10.39 -5.86 -15.23
N THR A 91 -11.33 -6.79 -15.35
CA THR A 91 -11.86 -7.25 -16.64
C THR A 91 -13.18 -6.57 -16.98
N LYS A 92 -13.55 -6.56 -18.27
CA LYS A 92 -14.76 -5.87 -18.77
C LYS A 92 -16.07 -6.48 -18.26
N GLU A 93 -15.99 -7.69 -17.71
CA GLU A 93 -17.12 -8.45 -17.23
C GLU A 93 -17.50 -8.12 -15.79
N LEU A 94 -16.67 -7.38 -15.04
CA LEU A 94 -16.95 -7.03 -13.65
C LEU A 94 -17.98 -5.90 -13.58
N ASP A 95 -19.01 -6.08 -12.75
CA ASP A 95 -20.03 -5.05 -12.50
C ASP A 95 -19.58 -4.06 -11.41
N LEU A 96 -18.76 -4.53 -10.46
CA LEU A 96 -18.24 -3.75 -9.35
C LEU A 96 -16.90 -4.31 -8.87
N VAL A 97 -15.96 -3.41 -8.61
CA VAL A 97 -14.67 -3.73 -8.00
C VAL A 97 -14.53 -3.01 -6.67
N CYS A 98 -14.12 -3.74 -5.64
CA CYS A 98 -13.72 -3.20 -4.35
C CYS A 98 -12.21 -3.38 -4.20
N PHE A 99 -11.49 -2.28 -3.97
CA PHE A 99 -10.05 -2.34 -3.78
C PHE A 99 -9.67 -2.48 -2.31
N GLY A 100 -8.65 -3.29 -2.07
CA GLY A 100 -7.94 -3.40 -0.82
C GLY A 100 -6.46 -3.54 -1.08
N GLU A 101 -5.71 -3.53 0.00
CA GLU A 101 -4.25 -3.57 -0.05
C GLU A 101 -3.72 -4.27 1.21
N MET A 102 -2.48 -4.74 1.15
CA MET A 102 -1.79 -5.35 2.28
C MET A 102 -0.30 -5.08 2.19
N GLY A 103 0.25 -4.34 3.15
CA GLY A 103 1.69 -4.14 3.22
C GLY A 103 2.12 -3.55 4.55
N ILE A 104 3.03 -4.19 5.26
CA ILE A 104 3.56 -3.59 6.47
C ILE A 104 4.32 -2.30 6.12
N GLY A 105 3.92 -1.20 6.77
CA GLY A 105 4.48 0.14 6.58
C GLY A 105 3.80 0.99 5.50
N ASN A 106 2.87 0.43 4.72
CA ASN A 106 2.13 1.05 3.61
C ASN A 106 1.50 2.43 3.91
N THR A 107 1.02 2.66 5.13
CA THR A 107 0.37 3.92 5.51
C THR A 107 1.34 5.11 5.54
N THR A 108 2.65 4.86 5.56
CA THR A 108 3.68 5.90 5.48
C THR A 108 3.80 6.46 4.06
N PRO A 109 4.08 5.66 3.01
CA PRO A 109 4.05 6.16 1.64
C PRO A 109 2.67 6.66 1.22
N ALA A 110 1.56 6.06 1.69
CA ALA A 110 0.22 6.59 1.41
C ALA A 110 0.01 8.02 1.93
N ALA A 111 0.50 8.31 3.15
CA ALA A 111 0.47 9.66 3.71
C ALA A 111 1.44 10.61 2.97
N ALA A 112 2.60 10.12 2.52
CA ALA A 112 3.53 10.91 1.70
C ALA A 112 2.92 11.32 0.36
N ILE A 113 2.32 10.38 -0.37
CA ILE A 113 1.61 10.65 -1.63
C ILE A 113 0.48 11.66 -1.39
N SER A 114 -0.29 11.50 -0.32
CA SER A 114 -1.38 12.44 0.01
C SER A 114 -0.85 13.85 0.31
N ALA A 115 0.25 13.96 1.06
CA ALA A 115 0.88 15.24 1.36
C ALA A 115 1.49 15.89 0.12
N ALA A 116 2.08 15.12 -0.78
CA ALA A 116 2.62 15.60 -2.05
C ALA A 116 1.52 16.15 -2.97
N LEU A 117 0.45 15.37 -3.19
CA LEU A 117 -0.62 15.73 -4.13
C LEU A 117 -1.53 16.84 -3.61
N PHE A 118 -1.81 16.87 -2.31
CA PHE A 118 -2.84 17.74 -1.73
C PHE A 118 -2.30 18.78 -0.75
N GLY A 119 -0.99 18.79 -0.47
CA GLY A 119 -0.36 19.68 0.49
C GLY A 119 -0.86 19.49 1.93
N GLY A 120 -0.60 20.48 2.78
CA GLY A 120 -1.02 20.46 4.20
C GLY A 120 -0.04 19.77 5.15
N GLY A 121 1.10 19.30 4.66
CA GLY A 121 2.22 18.78 5.46
C GLY A 121 2.03 17.34 5.96
N ALA A 122 3.14 16.73 6.38
CA ALA A 122 3.18 15.33 6.80
C ALA A 122 2.27 15.04 8.00
N GLU A 123 2.25 15.92 9.00
CA GLU A 123 1.44 15.74 10.22
C GLU A 123 -0.05 15.56 9.93
N LYS A 124 -0.59 16.31 8.96
CA LYS A 124 -2.01 16.26 8.58
C LYS A 124 -2.43 14.88 8.08
N TRP A 125 -1.57 14.21 7.34
CA TRP A 125 -1.88 12.94 6.68
C TRP A 125 -1.42 11.71 7.48
N THR A 126 -0.60 11.90 8.50
CA THR A 126 -0.02 10.79 9.24
C THR A 126 -0.93 10.31 10.36
N GLY A 127 -1.47 9.09 10.19
CA GLY A 127 -2.16 8.35 11.26
C GLY A 127 -1.28 7.29 11.92
N ARG A 128 -1.83 6.63 12.97
CA ARG A 128 -1.13 5.57 13.71
C ARG A 128 -1.03 4.22 12.97
N GLY A 129 -1.74 4.03 11.85
CA GLY A 129 -1.69 2.80 11.06
C GLY A 129 -1.94 1.56 11.91
N THR A 130 -0.94 0.68 12.01
CA THR A 130 -0.95 -0.57 12.81
C THR A 130 -0.99 -0.36 14.32
N GLY A 131 -1.23 0.86 14.82
CA GLY A 131 -1.35 1.17 16.24
C GLY A 131 -0.04 1.61 16.89
N VAL A 132 0.84 2.29 16.14
CA VAL A 132 2.12 2.76 16.69
C VAL A 132 1.93 3.76 17.84
N ASP A 133 2.90 3.78 18.75
CA ASP A 133 3.01 4.75 19.85
C ASP A 133 3.39 6.15 19.35
N ASP A 134 3.53 7.10 20.27
CA ASP A 134 3.88 8.49 19.93
C ASP A 134 5.25 8.60 19.26
N ALA A 135 6.22 7.81 19.71
CA ALA A 135 7.53 7.75 19.08
C ALA A 135 7.44 7.22 17.64
N GLY A 136 6.60 6.22 17.39
CA GLY A 136 6.33 5.70 16.06
C GLY A 136 5.61 6.70 15.16
N LEU A 137 4.66 7.47 15.70
CA LEU A 137 4.01 8.55 14.96
C LEU A 137 5.03 9.61 14.53
N VAL A 138 5.94 10.01 15.43
CA VAL A 138 7.04 10.93 15.11
C VAL A 138 7.93 10.35 14.01
N ARG A 139 8.36 9.08 14.11
CA ARG A 139 9.17 8.43 13.05
C ARG A 139 8.47 8.46 11.69
N LYS A 140 7.16 8.21 11.65
CA LYS A 140 6.38 8.29 10.41
C LYS A 140 6.39 9.69 9.80
N ILE A 141 6.10 10.71 10.62
CA ILE A 141 6.09 12.12 10.17
C ILE A 141 7.47 12.49 9.62
N THR A 142 8.53 12.17 10.35
CA THR A 142 9.92 12.44 9.92
C THR A 142 10.26 11.74 8.59
N ALA A 143 9.87 10.48 8.42
CA ALA A 143 10.11 9.75 7.17
C ALA A 143 9.37 10.40 5.99
N ILE A 144 8.12 10.81 6.20
CA ILE A 144 7.31 11.47 5.17
C ILE A 144 7.94 12.81 4.76
N GLU A 145 8.33 13.65 5.72
CA GLU A 145 9.00 14.92 5.45
C GLU A 145 10.32 14.73 4.69
N ALA A 146 11.11 13.73 5.07
CA ALA A 146 12.36 13.40 4.39
C ALA A 146 12.11 12.98 2.93
N GLY A 147 11.11 12.14 2.68
CA GLY A 147 10.74 11.74 1.32
C GLY A 147 10.21 12.88 0.46
N LEU A 148 9.29 13.70 0.99
CA LEU A 148 8.78 14.89 0.30
C LEU A 148 9.91 15.84 -0.09
N LYS A 149 10.88 16.06 0.81
CA LYS A 149 12.03 16.90 0.53
C LYS A 149 12.94 16.29 -0.54
N ARG A 150 13.17 14.98 -0.51
CA ARG A 150 14.02 14.28 -1.48
C ARG A 150 13.47 14.38 -2.90
N HIS A 151 12.17 14.17 -3.06
CA HIS A 151 11.51 14.08 -4.37
C HIS A 151 10.88 15.41 -4.81
N ALA A 152 11.26 16.54 -4.19
CA ALA A 152 10.60 17.83 -4.37
C ALA A 152 10.54 18.31 -5.84
N GLU A 153 11.52 17.95 -6.66
CA GLU A 153 11.58 18.31 -8.08
C GLU A 153 10.59 17.52 -8.95
N ASP A 154 10.16 16.34 -8.47
CA ASP A 154 9.30 15.41 -9.20
C ASP A 154 7.81 15.58 -8.85
N LEU A 155 7.48 16.22 -7.72
CA LEU A 155 6.10 16.29 -7.19
C LEU A 155 5.10 17.07 -8.07
N ALA A 156 5.58 17.75 -9.11
CA ALA A 156 4.72 18.45 -10.06
C ALA A 156 4.01 17.50 -11.04
N ASP A 157 4.56 16.29 -11.25
CA ASP A 157 3.94 15.24 -12.06
C ASP A 157 3.31 14.19 -11.12
N PRO A 158 1.97 14.04 -11.11
CA PRO A 158 1.30 13.04 -10.27
C PRO A 158 1.73 11.59 -10.52
N LEU A 159 2.31 11.26 -11.68
CA LEU A 159 2.85 9.92 -11.95
C LEU A 159 4.25 9.71 -11.39
N MET A 160 4.94 10.78 -10.98
CA MET A 160 6.28 10.75 -10.39
C MET A 160 6.26 10.87 -8.86
N VAL A 161 5.09 11.13 -8.26
CA VAL A 161 4.85 11.13 -6.81
C VAL A 161 4.83 9.71 -6.25
#